data_AF-A0A3L7ZD28-F1
#
_entry.id   AF-A0A3L7ZD28-F1
#
_cell.length_a   1.000
_cell.length_b   1.000
_cell.length_c   1.000
_cell.angle_alpha   90.00
_cell.angle_beta   90.00
_cell.angle_gamma   90.00
#
_symmetry.space_group_name_H-M   'P 1'
#
loop_
_entity.id
_entity.type
_entity.pdbx_description
1 polymer ?
#
loop_
_entity_poly.entity_id
_entity_poly.type
_entity_poly.pdbx_seq_one_letter_code
_entity_poly.pdbx_strand_id
1 'polypeptide(L)'
;MYKEIFRWVIAIISQPAKAWVLLAKKGEKQEEFLSRFVYPLIGFVTVAAFLGVLFTRKEFDLELALKSSIRTLVSSFGGFYLGAYLMNEIWQGIFKREKDLKLWLRFVGYSSSLMFALNIVLMLLPEFFFLRIFILYTFYIVWEGAGPYMGVEEKIRLKFVGFTTAIILLTPVVIEILLSMLMPGLSF
;
A
#
# COMPACT_ATOMS: atom_id res chain seq x y z
N MET A 1 -8.40 -7.44 17.23
CA MET A 1 -8.48 -6.55 16.06
C MET A 1 -7.14 -5.91 15.73
N TYR A 2 -6.67 -4.87 16.43
CA TYR A 2 -5.42 -4.18 16.02
C TYR A 2 -4.16 -5.05 16.05
N LYS A 3 -4.05 -5.96 17.03
CA LYS A 3 -2.92 -6.91 17.12
C LYS A 3 -2.78 -7.80 15.89
N GLU A 4 -3.88 -8.11 15.19
CA GLU A 4 -3.83 -8.91 13.96
C GLU A 4 -3.25 -8.12 12.79
N ILE A 5 -3.56 -6.82 12.68
CA ILE A 5 -3.00 -5.96 11.63
C ILE A 5 -1.48 -5.94 11.74
N PHE A 6 -0.96 -5.60 12.92
CA PHE A 6 0.49 -5.56 13.15
C PHE A 6 1.13 -6.93 12.92
N ARG A 7 0.47 -8.02 13.37
CA ARG A 7 0.94 -9.38 13.11
C ARG A 7 1.06 -9.66 11.61
N TRP A 8 0.05 -9.29 10.81
CA TRP A 8 0.08 -9.51 9.36
C TRP A 8 1.08 -8.61 8.65
N VAL A 9 1.16 -7.32 9.02
CA VAL A 9 2.18 -6.39 8.50
C VAL A 9 3.58 -6.93 8.78
N ILE A 10 3.88 -7.31 10.03
CA ILE A 10 5.18 -7.87 10.41
C ILE A 10 5.43 -9.20 9.69
N ALA A 11 4.43 -10.07 9.56
CA ALA A 11 4.58 -11.35 8.88
C ALA A 11 4.90 -11.17 7.38
N ILE A 12 4.21 -10.26 6.70
CA ILE A 12 4.44 -9.97 5.27
C ILE A 12 5.81 -9.34 5.07
N ILE A 13 6.23 -8.42 5.94
CA ILE A 13 7.53 -7.76 5.83
C ILE A 13 8.67 -8.73 6.17
N SER A 14 8.53 -9.51 7.24
CA SER A 14 9.62 -10.36 7.75
C SER A 14 9.72 -11.71 7.03
N GLN A 15 8.58 -12.31 6.67
CA GLN A 15 8.51 -13.66 6.09
C GLN A 15 7.45 -13.72 4.98
N PRO A 16 7.61 -12.97 3.87
CA PRO A 16 6.59 -12.87 2.81
C PRO A 16 6.21 -14.23 2.23
N ALA A 17 7.19 -15.11 1.97
CA ALA A 17 6.95 -16.48 1.48
C ALA A 17 5.92 -17.25 2.31
N LYS A 18 6.09 -17.26 3.64
CA LYS A 18 5.18 -17.95 4.56
C LYS A 18 3.86 -17.20 4.72
N ALA A 19 3.92 -15.87 4.77
CA ALA A 19 2.75 -15.03 4.92
C ALA A 19 1.76 -15.24 3.76
N TRP A 20 2.24 -15.26 2.52
CA TRP A 20 1.39 -15.48 1.35
C TRP A 20 0.73 -16.86 1.32
N VAL A 21 1.45 -17.91 1.72
CA VAL A 21 0.87 -19.26 1.84
C VAL A 21 -0.23 -19.31 2.91
N LEU A 22 -0.02 -18.63 4.04
CA LEU A 22 -1.04 -18.55 5.10
C LEU A 22 -2.26 -17.74 4.64
N LEU A 23 -2.04 -16.62 3.94
CA LEU A 23 -3.11 -15.78 3.40
C LEU A 23 -3.94 -16.51 2.32
N ALA A 24 -3.30 -17.30 1.47
CA ALA A 24 -3.99 -18.13 0.48
C ALA A 24 -4.91 -19.16 1.15
N LYS A 25 -4.50 -19.73 2.29
CA LYS A 25 -5.30 -20.69 3.08
C LYS A 25 -6.38 -20.02 3.93
N LYS A 26 -6.20 -18.76 4.32
CA LYS A 26 -7.08 -18.03 5.24
C LYS A 26 -8.51 -17.89 4.69
N GLY A 27 -8.69 -17.81 3.37
CA GLY A 27 -10.02 -17.74 2.74
C GLY A 27 -10.89 -16.58 3.24
N GLU A 28 -10.28 -15.46 3.65
CA GLU A 28 -10.97 -14.34 4.29
C GLU A 28 -12.02 -13.70 3.37
N LYS A 29 -13.11 -13.15 3.93
CA LYS A 29 -14.11 -12.40 3.15
C LYS A 29 -13.59 -10.99 2.80
N GLN A 30 -14.07 -10.43 1.68
CA GLN A 30 -13.55 -9.15 1.18
C GLN A 30 -13.81 -8.00 2.17
N GLU A 31 -15.01 -7.95 2.73
CA GLU A 31 -15.39 -6.93 3.71
C GLU A 31 -14.57 -7.03 4.99
N GLU A 32 -14.25 -8.26 5.41
CA GLU A 32 -13.41 -8.50 6.57
C GLU A 32 -11.98 -8.01 6.32
N PHE A 33 -11.40 -8.32 5.15
CA PHE A 33 -10.10 -7.79 4.75
C PHE A 33 -10.07 -6.25 4.74
N LEU A 34 -11.07 -5.61 4.13
CA LEU A 34 -11.11 -4.15 4.03
C LEU A 34 -11.25 -3.50 5.42
N SER A 35 -12.21 -3.96 6.22
CA SER A 35 -12.52 -3.38 7.53
C SER A 35 -11.49 -3.72 8.62
N ARG A 36 -10.88 -4.91 8.58
CA ARG A 36 -9.94 -5.37 9.60
C ARG A 36 -8.48 -5.11 9.26
N PHE A 37 -8.14 -4.90 7.99
CA PHE A 37 -6.75 -4.71 7.57
C PHE A 37 -6.52 -3.37 6.88
N VAL A 38 -7.12 -3.14 5.71
CA VAL A 38 -6.78 -1.98 4.86
C VAL A 38 -7.20 -0.65 5.48
N TYR A 39 -8.48 -0.50 5.85
CA TYR A 39 -8.97 0.79 6.35
C TYR A 39 -8.30 1.22 7.66
N PRO A 40 -8.12 0.33 8.65
CA PRO A 40 -7.36 0.69 9.84
C PRO A 40 -5.90 1.06 9.54
N LEU A 41 -5.24 0.34 8.60
CA LEU A 41 -3.86 0.63 8.23
C LEU A 41 -3.72 2.00 7.56
N ILE A 42 -4.61 2.34 6.62
CA ILE A 42 -4.68 3.69 6.02
C ILE A 42 -5.00 4.75 7.09
N GLY A 43 -5.87 4.42 8.05
CA GLY A 43 -6.14 5.27 9.21
C GLY A 43 -4.87 5.58 10.01
N PHE A 44 -4.03 4.59 10.29
CA PHE A 44 -2.75 4.80 10.96
C PHE A 44 -1.80 5.68 10.15
N VAL A 45 -1.68 5.48 8.84
CA VAL A 45 -0.85 6.32 7.95
C VAL A 45 -1.35 7.77 7.99
N THR A 46 -2.66 7.98 7.99
CA THR A 46 -3.27 9.32 8.02
C THR A 46 -3.02 10.03 9.36
N VAL A 47 -3.19 9.32 10.48
CA VAL A 47 -2.88 9.87 11.81
C VAL A 47 -1.38 10.17 11.93
N ALA A 48 -0.52 9.33 11.38
CA ALA A 48 0.92 9.57 11.35
C ALA A 48 1.27 10.83 10.54
N ALA A 49 0.60 11.07 9.42
CA ALA A 49 0.77 12.29 8.63
C ALA A 49 0.38 13.57 9.40
N PHE A 50 -0.71 13.50 10.19
CA PHE A 50 -1.12 14.59 11.07
C PHE A 50 -0.06 14.86 12.15
N LEU A 51 0.30 13.83 12.92
CA LEU A 51 1.23 13.93 14.04
C LEU A 51 2.65 14.30 13.59
N GLY A 52 3.07 13.83 12.42
CA GLY A 52 4.38 14.14 11.84
C GLY A 52 4.58 15.64 11.63
N VAL A 53 3.56 16.35 11.15
CA VAL A 53 3.61 17.81 11.01
C VAL A 53 3.72 18.50 12.37
N LEU A 54 3.01 18.01 13.38
CA LEU A 54 3.04 18.55 14.73
C LEU A 54 4.39 18.37 15.43
N PHE A 55 5.07 17.24 15.22
CA PHE A 55 6.37 16.96 15.85
C PHE A 55 7.55 17.63 15.15
N THR A 56 7.43 17.92 13.85
CA THR A 56 8.56 18.42 13.04
C THR A 56 8.63 19.95 13.00
N ARG A 57 7.53 20.66 13.27
CA ARG A 57 7.48 22.14 13.21
C ARG A 57 7.44 22.75 14.61
N LYS A 58 8.11 23.89 14.78
CA LYS A 58 8.15 24.66 16.05
C LYS A 58 6.83 25.38 16.36
N GLU A 59 6.05 25.67 15.33
CA GLU A 59 4.73 26.31 15.45
C GLU A 59 3.63 25.32 15.12
N PHE A 60 2.58 25.33 15.93
CA PHE A 60 1.43 24.44 15.80
C PHE A 60 0.57 24.88 14.60
N ASP A 61 0.93 24.42 13.41
CA ASP A 61 0.16 24.68 12.19
C ASP A 61 -0.86 23.56 11.96
N LEU A 62 -2.05 23.76 12.54
CA LEU A 62 -3.16 22.83 12.44
C LEU A 62 -3.71 22.74 11.00
N GLU A 63 -3.69 23.84 10.25
CA GLU A 63 -4.11 23.85 8.85
C GLU A 63 -3.22 22.91 8.05
N LEU A 64 -1.91 23.04 8.21
CA LEU A 64 -0.93 22.22 7.53
C LEU A 64 -1.02 20.73 7.89
N ALA A 65 -1.23 20.42 9.17
CA ALA A 65 -1.41 19.04 9.63
C ALA A 65 -2.65 18.40 9.01
N LEU A 66 -3.75 19.15 8.90
CA LEU A 66 -4.98 18.70 8.23
C LEU A 66 -4.77 18.51 6.72
N LYS A 67 -4.10 19.44 6.05
CA LYS A 67 -3.76 19.32 4.62
C LYS A 67 -2.91 18.08 4.34
N SER A 68 -1.88 17.84 5.16
CA SER A 68 -1.04 16.64 5.10
C SER A 68 -1.85 15.35 5.27
N SER A 69 -2.78 15.36 6.23
CA SER A 69 -3.65 14.21 6.51
C SER A 69 -4.60 13.92 5.35
N ILE A 70 -5.26 14.94 4.80
CA ILE A 70 -6.17 14.80 3.65
C ILE A 70 -5.40 14.28 2.44
N ARG A 71 -4.24 14.87 2.13
CA ARG A 71 -3.38 14.42 1.04
C ARG A 71 -3.00 12.95 1.21
N THR A 72 -2.56 12.56 2.39
CA THR A 72 -2.14 11.18 2.71
C THR A 72 -3.29 10.19 2.64
N LEU A 73 -4.46 10.57 3.15
CA LEU A 73 -5.66 9.76 3.16
C LEU A 73 -6.12 9.46 1.72
N VAL A 74 -6.27 10.50 0.91
CA VAL A 74 -6.78 10.37 -0.46
C VAL A 74 -5.76 9.66 -1.36
N SER A 75 -4.46 9.92 -1.21
CA SER A 75 -3.41 9.20 -1.96
C SER A 75 -3.31 7.73 -1.56
N SER A 76 -3.46 7.39 -0.28
CA SER A 76 -3.44 6.01 0.19
C SER A 76 -4.65 5.22 -0.31
N PHE A 77 -5.86 5.78 -0.17
CA PHE A 77 -7.08 5.16 -0.67
C PHE A 77 -7.11 5.09 -2.18
N GLY A 78 -6.84 6.21 -2.85
CA GLY A 78 -6.81 6.31 -4.31
C GLY A 78 -5.77 5.39 -4.91
N GLY A 79 -4.55 5.40 -4.38
CA GLY A 79 -3.46 4.54 -4.84
C GLY A 79 -3.78 3.05 -4.68
N PHE A 80 -4.38 2.67 -3.54
CA PHE A 80 -4.84 1.30 -3.28
C PHE A 80 -5.90 0.83 -4.28
N TYR A 81 -7.01 1.57 -4.44
CA TYR A 81 -8.09 1.17 -5.33
C TYR A 81 -7.70 1.27 -6.80
N LEU A 82 -7.03 2.36 -7.20
CA LEU A 82 -6.55 2.53 -8.57
C LEU A 82 -5.51 1.48 -8.94
N GLY A 83 -4.59 1.15 -8.02
CA GLY A 83 -3.59 0.11 -8.23
C GLY A 83 -4.23 -1.27 -8.43
N ALA A 84 -5.19 -1.64 -7.60
CA ALA A 84 -5.95 -2.89 -7.76
C ALA A 84 -6.73 -2.92 -9.07
N TYR A 85 -7.35 -1.80 -9.47
CA TYR A 85 -8.12 -1.72 -10.71
C TYR A 85 -7.21 -1.83 -11.95
N LEU A 86 -6.13 -1.05 -12.01
CA LEU A 86 -5.17 -1.12 -13.11
C LEU A 86 -4.57 -2.52 -13.27
N MET A 87 -4.22 -3.17 -12.16
CA MET A 87 -3.73 -4.53 -12.20
C MET A 87 -4.80 -5.52 -12.67
N ASN A 88 -6.05 -5.35 -12.26
CA ASN A 88 -7.16 -6.18 -12.73
C ASN A 88 -7.40 -6.04 -14.25
N GLU A 89 -7.24 -4.84 -14.80
CA GLU A 89 -7.29 -4.60 -16.25
C GLU A 89 -6.10 -5.24 -16.99
N ILE A 90 -4.88 -5.04 -16.49
CA ILE A 90 -3.66 -5.64 -17.05
C ILE A 90 -3.72 -7.17 -17.00
N TRP A 91 -4.29 -7.73 -15.94
CA TRP A 91 -4.48 -9.18 -15.75
C TRP A 91 -5.35 -9.80 -16.85
N GLN A 92 -6.44 -9.13 -17.22
CA GLN A 92 -7.26 -9.58 -18.34
C GLN A 92 -6.56 -9.33 -19.68
N GLY A 93 -6.02 -8.13 -19.90
CA GLY A 93 -5.47 -7.73 -21.20
C GLY A 93 -4.21 -8.48 -21.59
N ILE A 94 -3.22 -8.52 -20.70
CA ILE A 94 -1.88 -9.09 -20.97
C ILE A 94 -1.85 -10.57 -20.66
N PHE A 95 -2.47 -10.99 -19.56
CA PHE A 95 -2.37 -12.37 -19.06
C PHE A 95 -3.57 -13.25 -19.44
N LYS A 96 -4.61 -12.68 -20.08
CA LYS A 96 -5.83 -13.38 -20.54
C LYS A 96 -6.52 -14.21 -19.44
N ARG A 97 -6.40 -13.79 -18.18
CA ARG A 97 -7.04 -14.45 -17.04
C ARG A 97 -8.33 -13.73 -16.66
N GLU A 98 -9.20 -14.45 -15.94
CA GLU A 98 -10.45 -13.88 -15.44
C GLU A 98 -10.21 -12.73 -14.47
N LYS A 99 -11.07 -11.71 -14.57
CA LYS A 99 -11.05 -10.56 -13.66
C LYS A 99 -11.62 -10.98 -12.31
N ASP A 100 -10.80 -10.82 -11.28
CA ASP A 100 -11.24 -10.89 -9.89
C ASP A 100 -10.72 -9.66 -9.15
N LEU A 101 -11.55 -8.61 -9.13
CA LEU A 101 -11.21 -7.37 -8.45
C LEU A 101 -11.03 -7.59 -6.94
N LYS A 102 -11.74 -8.55 -6.33
CA LYS A 102 -11.63 -8.81 -4.88
C LYS A 102 -10.26 -9.41 -4.58
N LEU A 103 -9.80 -10.34 -5.41
CA LEU A 103 -8.45 -10.89 -5.31
C LEU A 103 -7.38 -9.81 -5.45
N TRP A 104 -7.51 -8.92 -6.44
CA TRP A 104 -6.56 -7.83 -6.65
C TRP A 104 -6.53 -6.81 -5.52
N LEU A 105 -7.68 -6.44 -4.97
CA LEU A 105 -7.75 -5.58 -3.78
C LEU A 105 -7.00 -6.22 -2.61
N ARG A 106 -7.11 -7.53 -2.40
CA ARG A 106 -6.36 -8.21 -1.35
C ARG A 106 -4.87 -8.23 -1.62
N PHE A 107 -4.50 -8.62 -2.83
CA PHE A 107 -3.11 -8.75 -3.21
C PHE A 107 -2.37 -7.41 -3.13
N VAL A 108 -2.95 -6.35 -3.68
CA VAL A 108 -2.40 -4.99 -3.61
C VAL A 108 -2.35 -4.51 -2.17
N GLY A 109 -3.41 -4.67 -1.38
CA GLY A 109 -3.41 -4.17 0.00
C GLY A 109 -2.39 -4.87 0.90
N TYR A 110 -2.24 -6.19 0.77
CA TYR A 110 -1.19 -6.92 1.49
C TYR A 110 0.21 -6.54 1.00
N SER A 111 0.40 -6.37 -0.31
CA SER A 111 1.70 -5.97 -0.89
C SER A 111 2.10 -4.53 -0.50
N SER A 112 1.13 -3.63 -0.36
CA SER A 112 1.35 -2.23 0.06
C SER A 112 1.63 -2.08 1.56
N SER A 113 1.58 -3.16 2.35
CA SER A 113 1.79 -3.12 3.81
C SER A 113 3.13 -2.49 4.19
N LEU A 114 4.19 -2.83 3.45
CA LEU A 114 5.52 -2.27 3.68
C LEU A 114 5.54 -0.76 3.43
N MET A 115 4.94 -0.29 2.35
CA MET A 115 4.86 1.14 2.05
C MET A 115 4.12 1.89 3.14
N PHE A 116 2.98 1.39 3.59
CA PHE A 116 2.23 2.01 4.66
C PHE A 116 3.01 2.03 5.98
N ALA A 117 3.68 0.93 6.33
CA ALA A 117 4.53 0.88 7.51
C ALA A 117 5.72 1.86 7.44
N LEU A 118 6.41 1.92 6.30
CA LEU A 118 7.51 2.85 6.09
C LEU A 118 7.02 4.30 6.14
N ASN A 119 5.88 4.62 5.51
CA ASN A 119 5.31 5.96 5.53
C ASN A 119 4.96 6.39 6.96
N ILE A 120 4.36 5.52 7.78
CA ILE A 120 4.08 5.82 9.19
C ILE A 120 5.37 6.18 9.93
N VAL A 121 6.41 5.36 9.80
CA VAL A 121 7.70 5.58 10.49
C VAL A 121 8.36 6.87 10.00
N LEU A 122 8.40 7.11 8.69
CA LEU A 122 9.04 8.28 8.10
C LEU A 122 8.29 9.59 8.37
N MET A 123 6.95 9.54 8.47
CA MET A 123 6.15 10.72 8.83
C MET A 123 6.37 11.12 10.29
N LEU A 124 6.46 10.14 11.19
CA LEU A 124 6.69 10.41 12.61
C LEU A 124 8.16 10.73 12.93
N LEU A 125 9.09 10.11 12.20
CA LEU A 125 10.54 10.25 12.42
C LEU A 125 11.27 10.52 11.09
N PRO A 126 11.24 11.77 10.58
CA PRO A 126 11.81 12.13 9.29
C PRO A 126 13.33 11.89 9.17
N GLU A 127 14.05 11.94 10.29
CA GLU A 127 15.49 11.68 10.40
C GLU A 127 15.89 10.30 9.83
N PHE A 128 14.97 9.34 9.81
CA PHE A 128 15.20 8.00 9.27
C PHE A 128 14.97 7.90 7.76
N PHE A 129 15.14 8.98 7.00
CA PHE A 129 14.89 9.04 5.55
C PHE A 129 15.59 7.91 4.77
N PHE A 130 16.73 7.41 5.25
CA PHE A 130 17.46 6.29 4.67
C PHE A 130 16.64 4.99 4.63
N LEU A 131 15.65 4.81 5.52
CA LEU A 131 14.73 3.67 5.49
C LEU A 131 13.88 3.61 4.21
N ARG A 132 13.78 4.72 3.47
CA ARG A 132 13.04 4.77 2.20
C ARG A 132 13.61 3.80 1.16
N ILE A 133 14.89 3.42 1.24
CA ILE A 133 15.48 2.42 0.34
C ILE A 133 14.80 1.05 0.45
N PHE A 134 14.23 0.73 1.62
CA PHE A 134 13.50 -0.53 1.83
C PHE A 134 12.22 -0.62 1.01
N ILE A 135 11.74 0.47 0.40
CA ILE A 135 10.59 0.42 -0.51
C ILE A 135 10.80 -0.55 -1.69
N LEU A 136 12.07 -0.78 -2.09
CA LEU A 136 12.42 -1.74 -3.13
C LEU A 136 12.12 -3.19 -2.72
N TYR A 137 12.06 -3.47 -1.41
CA TYR A 137 11.69 -4.79 -0.89
C TYR A 137 10.23 -5.15 -1.19
N THR A 138 9.38 -4.18 -1.55
CA THR A 138 8.04 -4.45 -2.11
C THR A 138 8.12 -5.37 -3.33
N PHE A 139 9.17 -5.27 -4.15
CA PHE A 139 9.38 -6.19 -5.27
C PHE A 139 9.46 -7.65 -4.80
N TYR A 140 10.20 -7.91 -3.73
CA TYR A 140 10.34 -9.25 -3.17
C TYR A 140 9.04 -9.73 -2.52
N ILE A 141 8.32 -8.86 -1.81
CA ILE A 141 7.00 -9.19 -1.26
C ILE A 141 6.05 -9.63 -2.39
N VAL A 142 5.98 -8.88 -3.49
CA VAL A 142 5.14 -9.21 -4.64
C VAL A 142 5.62 -10.49 -5.33
N TRP A 143 6.94 -10.69 -5.47
CA TRP A 143 7.52 -11.90 -6.04
C TRP A 143 7.09 -13.17 -5.30
N GLU A 144 7.22 -13.16 -3.98
CA GLU A 144 6.83 -14.28 -3.13
C GLU A 144 5.31 -14.53 -3.15
N GLY A 145 4.50 -13.50 -3.42
CA GLY A 145 3.05 -13.64 -3.53
C GLY A 145 2.56 -14.12 -4.89
N ALA A 146 3.31 -13.87 -5.96
CA ALA A 146 2.89 -14.14 -7.34
C ALA A 146 2.53 -15.62 -7.58
N GLY A 147 3.36 -16.54 -7.07
CA GLY A 147 3.11 -17.98 -7.19
C GLY A 147 1.97 -18.47 -6.29
N PRO A 148 2.15 -18.50 -4.95
CA PRO A 148 1.24 -19.16 -4.02
C PRO A 148 -0.11 -18.47 -3.86
N TYR A 149 -0.21 -17.16 -4.10
CA TYR A 149 -1.45 -16.40 -3.94
C TYR A 149 -2.17 -16.15 -5.26
N MET A 150 -1.44 -15.71 -6.30
CA MET A 150 -2.01 -15.34 -7.60
C MET A 150 -1.93 -16.47 -8.65
N GLY A 151 -1.25 -17.58 -8.35
CA GLY A 151 -1.10 -18.70 -9.28
C GLY A 151 -0.34 -18.33 -10.57
N VAL A 152 0.60 -17.38 -10.49
CA VAL A 152 1.36 -16.89 -11.65
C VAL A 152 2.45 -17.91 -12.00
N GLU A 153 2.48 -18.32 -13.27
CA GLU A 153 3.52 -19.20 -13.80
C GLU A 153 4.90 -18.53 -13.77
N GLU A 154 5.94 -19.32 -13.55
CA GLU A 154 7.31 -18.82 -13.39
C GLU A 154 7.81 -18.06 -14.62
N LYS A 155 7.42 -18.51 -15.83
CA LYS A 155 7.80 -17.89 -17.11
C LYS A 155 7.37 -16.43 -17.24
N ILE A 156 6.22 -16.08 -16.65
CA ILE A 156 5.65 -14.73 -16.71
C ILE A 156 5.79 -13.95 -15.40
N ARG A 157 6.32 -14.59 -14.35
CA ARG A 157 6.44 -14.03 -13.00
C ARG A 157 7.21 -12.72 -12.98
N LEU A 158 8.35 -12.64 -13.65
CA LEU A 158 9.17 -11.42 -13.67
C LEU A 158 8.40 -10.22 -14.24
N LYS A 159 7.71 -10.41 -15.36
CA LYS A 159 6.88 -9.36 -15.97
C LYS A 159 5.75 -8.93 -15.03
N PHE A 160 5.05 -9.90 -14.46
CA PHE A 160 3.96 -9.67 -13.50
C PHE A 160 4.44 -8.87 -12.29
N VAL A 161 5.53 -9.27 -11.66
CA VAL A 161 6.09 -8.62 -10.47
C VAL A 161 6.54 -7.20 -10.81
N GLY A 162 7.19 -7.02 -11.97
CA GLY A 162 7.60 -5.71 -12.45
C GLY A 162 6.43 -4.74 -12.61
N PHE A 163 5.38 -5.13 -13.33
CA PHE A 163 4.18 -4.29 -13.50
C PHE A 163 3.48 -4.02 -12.18
N THR A 164 3.29 -5.06 -11.36
CA THR A 164 2.58 -4.92 -10.08
C THR A 164 3.31 -3.98 -9.14
N THR A 165 4.63 -4.17 -8.98
CA THR A 165 5.44 -3.33 -8.11
C THR A 165 5.42 -1.89 -8.61
N ALA A 166 5.61 -1.66 -9.92
CA ALA A 166 5.54 -0.33 -10.49
C ALA A 166 4.19 0.34 -10.22
N ILE A 167 3.08 -0.37 -10.40
CA ILE A 167 1.74 0.17 -10.15
C ILE A 167 1.54 0.48 -8.65
N ILE A 168 1.90 -0.42 -7.75
CA ILE A 168 1.78 -0.19 -6.30
C ILE A 168 2.58 1.04 -5.86
N LEU A 169 3.78 1.24 -6.41
CA LEU A 169 4.63 2.38 -6.04
C LEU A 169 4.17 3.68 -6.69
N LEU A 170 3.69 3.64 -7.94
CA LEU A 170 3.37 4.83 -8.73
C LEU A 170 1.94 5.35 -8.51
N THR A 171 0.96 4.49 -8.26
CA THR A 171 -0.44 4.95 -8.15
C THR A 171 -0.66 5.95 -7.02
N PRO A 172 -0.09 5.80 -5.80
CA PRO A 172 -0.25 6.83 -4.77
C PRO A 172 0.38 8.15 -5.20
N VAL A 173 1.54 8.12 -5.87
CA VAL A 173 2.25 9.30 -6.38
C VAL A 173 1.43 10.03 -7.45
N VAL A 174 0.83 9.28 -8.38
CA VAL A 174 -0.05 9.86 -9.40
C VAL A 174 -1.25 10.55 -8.75
N ILE A 175 -1.87 9.94 -7.75
CA ILE A 175 -2.98 10.57 -7.02
C ILE A 175 -2.52 11.82 -6.27
N GLU A 176 -1.35 11.80 -5.63
CA GLU A 176 -0.80 12.99 -4.98
C GLU A 176 -0.57 14.13 -5.97
N ILE A 177 0.00 13.84 -7.15
CA ILE A 177 0.22 14.85 -8.20
C ILE A 177 -1.13 15.42 -8.66
N LEU A 178 -2.11 14.56 -8.96
CA LEU A 178 -3.44 15.00 -9.36
C LEU A 178 -4.11 15.88 -8.29
N LEU A 179 -3.99 15.52 -7.01
CA LEU A 179 -4.51 16.34 -5.91
C LEU A 179 -3.82 17.70 -5.85
N SER A 180 -2.49 17.74 -6.00
CA SER A 180 -1.75 19.00 -5.98
C SER A 180 -2.11 19.92 -7.15
N MET A 181 -2.45 19.34 -8.32
CA MET A 181 -2.92 20.11 -9.48
C MET A 181 -4.36 20.63 -9.31
N LEU A 182 -5.26 19.78 -8.79
CA LEU A 182 -6.68 20.12 -8.62
C LEU A 182 -6.90 21.07 -7.44
N MET A 183 -6.09 20.96 -6.40
CA MET A 183 -6.16 21.76 -5.19
C MET A 183 -4.76 22.29 -4.86
N PRO A 184 -4.29 23.35 -5.54
CA PRO A 184 -2.97 23.93 -5.27
C PRO A 184 -2.84 24.44 -3.82
N GLY A 185 -3.96 24.72 -3.13
CA GLY A 185 -3.95 25.01 -1.69
C GLY A 185 -3.51 23.85 -0.78
N LEU A 186 -3.39 22.64 -1.31
CA LEU A 186 -2.81 21.45 -0.66
C LEU A 186 -1.34 21.19 -1.05
N SER A 187 -0.80 21.96 -2.01
CA SER A 187 0.61 21.93 -2.37
C SER A 187 1.42 22.79 -1.38
N PHE A 188 2.64 22.35 -1.09
CA PHE A 188 3.56 22.96 -0.13
C PHE A 188 4.72 23.61 -0.87
#